data_AF-A0A9J7N0E9-F1
#
_entry.id   AF-A0A9J7N0E9-F1
#
_cell.length_a   1.000
_cell.length_b   1.000
_cell.length_c   1.000
_cell.angle_alpha   90.00
_cell.angle_beta   90.00
_cell.angle_gamma   90.00
#
_symmetry.space_group_name_H-M   'P 1'
#
loop_
_entity.id
_entity.type
_entity.pdbx_description
1 polymer ?
#
loop_
_entity_poly.entity_id
_entity_poly.type
_entity_poly.pdbx_seq_one_letter_code
_entity_poly.pdbx_strand_id
1 'polypeptide(L)'
;MCDVKRDEFLQLLPDIKQKIQDCDFVAIDTEFTGLCLSEACQPSLFDTPQERYRKLRQTVGSFIICQVGVSVFKKDMKYNR
;
A
#
# COMPACT_ATOMS: atom_id res chain seq x y z
N MET A 1 -1.49 -11.47 12.20
CA MET A 1 -0.50 -10.89 11.27
C MET A 1 0.29 -12.05 10.68
N CYS A 2 0.49 -12.08 9.36
CA CYS A 2 1.17 -13.16 8.65
C CYS A 2 2.22 -12.52 7.73
N ASP A 3 3.48 -12.92 7.88
CA ASP A 3 4.58 -12.45 7.05
C ASP A 3 4.69 -13.34 5.82
N VAL A 4 4.56 -12.75 4.62
CA VAL A 4 4.58 -13.49 3.37
C VAL A 4 5.90 -13.23 2.64
N LYS A 5 6.76 -14.24 2.57
CA LYS A 5 8.05 -14.17 1.88
C LYS A 5 7.95 -14.78 0.48
N ARG A 6 9.01 -14.58 -0.33
CA ARG A 6 9.08 -15.05 -1.72
C ARG A 6 8.71 -16.53 -1.88
N ASP A 7 9.27 -17.39 -1.04
CA ASP A 7 9.16 -18.85 -1.21
C ASP A 7 7.77 -19.37 -0.82
N GLU A 8 7.05 -18.62 0.01
CA GLU A 8 5.70 -18.97 0.51
C GLU A 8 4.59 -18.27 -0.29
N PHE A 9 4.93 -17.21 -1.03
CA PHE A 9 3.95 -16.35 -1.70
C PHE A 9 3.02 -17.13 -2.63
N LEU A 10 3.56 -18.01 -3.49
CA LEU A 10 2.75 -18.77 -4.43
C LEU A 10 1.81 -19.77 -3.73
N GLN A 11 2.22 -20.30 -2.58
CA GLN A 11 1.43 -21.24 -1.79
C GLN A 11 0.27 -20.52 -1.07
N LEU A 12 0.52 -19.30 -0.57
CA LEU A 12 -0.45 -18.48 0.14
C LEU A 12 -1.36 -17.66 -0.80
N LEU A 13 -0.95 -17.46 -2.06
CA LEU A 13 -1.67 -16.64 -3.03
C LEU A 13 -3.14 -17.02 -3.21
N PRO A 14 -3.55 -18.31 -3.25
CA PRO A 14 -4.96 -18.69 -3.33
C PRO A 14 -5.78 -18.21 -2.12
N ASP A 15 -5.25 -18.37 -0.91
CA ASP A 15 -5.91 -17.92 0.33
C ASP A 15 -6.01 -16.39 0.40
N ILE A 16 -4.93 -15.69 0.03
CA ILE A 16 -4.92 -14.22 -0.05
C ILE A 16 -6.00 -13.73 -1.04
N LYS A 17 -6.09 -14.33 -2.22
CA LYS A 17 -7.10 -13.99 -3.23
C LYS A 17 -8.51 -14.22 -2.71
N GLN A 18 -8.77 -15.38 -2.10
CA GLN A 18 -10.09 -15.70 -1.55
C GLN A 18 -10.50 -14.69 -0.47
N LYS A 19 -9.58 -14.37 0.46
CA LYS A 19 -9.84 -13.39 1.52
C LYS A 19 -10.13 -11.99 0.98
N ILE A 20 -9.43 -11.55 -0.06
CA ILE A 20 -9.70 -10.27 -0.72
C ILE A 20 -11.05 -10.29 -1.43
N GLN A 21 -11.41 -11.39 -2.10
CA GLN A 21 -12.71 -11.53 -2.77
C GLN A 21 -13.89 -11.52 -1.79
N ASP A 22 -13.70 -12.10 -0.61
CA ASP A 22 -14.76 -12.27 0.39
C ASP A 22 -14.91 -11.09 1.36
N CYS A 23 -13.99 -10.13 1.35
CA CYS A 23 -14.00 -8.98 2.25
C CYS A 23 -14.87 -7.82 1.72
N ASP A 24 -15.26 -6.92 2.61
CA ASP A 24 -16.00 -5.71 2.23
C ASP A 24 -15.04 -4.58 1.82
N PHE A 25 -13.88 -4.50 2.47
CA PHE A 25 -12.83 -3.56 2.09
C PHE A 25 -11.43 -4.04 2.50
N VAL A 26 -10.43 -3.43 1.88
CA VAL A 26 -9.01 -3.67 2.11
C VAL A 26 -8.36 -2.36 2.53
N ALA A 27 -7.60 -2.37 3.63
CA ALA A 27 -6.66 -1.31 3.95
C ALA A 27 -5.27 -1.71 3.47
N ILE A 28 -4.57 -0.76 2.84
CA ILE A 28 -3.21 -0.95 2.33
C ILE A 28 -2.28 0.10 2.93
N ASP A 29 -1.03 -0.31 3.15
CA ASP A 29 0.08 0.58 3.46
C ASP A 29 1.37 0.03 2.83
N THR A 30 2.34 0.89 2.55
CA THR A 30 3.55 0.49 1.83
C THR A 30 4.78 1.13 2.41
N GLU A 31 5.85 0.35 2.54
CA GLU A 31 7.17 0.85 2.90
C GLU A 31 8.04 0.98 1.65
N PHE A 32 8.75 2.10 1.56
CA PHE A 32 9.66 2.42 0.45
C PHE A 32 11.10 2.46 0.93
N THR A 33 12.04 2.23 0.01
CA THR A 33 13.48 2.38 0.29
C THR A 33 13.92 3.83 0.55
N GLY A 34 13.05 4.82 0.31
CA GLY A 34 13.29 6.23 0.59
C GLY A 34 12.00 7.06 0.46
N LEU A 35 12.03 8.28 1.02
CA LEU A 35 10.85 9.15 1.13
C LEU A 35 10.93 10.43 0.28
N CYS A 36 12.13 10.94 0.01
CA CYS A 36 12.31 12.13 -0.82
C CYS A 36 13.60 12.03 -1.61
N LEU A 37 13.53 12.26 -2.92
CA LEU A 37 14.68 12.16 -3.82
C LEU A 37 15.65 13.33 -3.65
N SER A 38 15.12 14.55 -3.52
CA SER A 38 15.90 15.79 -3.38
C SER A 38 15.03 16.90 -2.79
N GLU A 39 15.63 17.98 -2.31
CA GLU A 39 14.90 19.15 -1.77
C GLU A 39 13.88 19.72 -2.78
N ALA A 40 14.19 19.70 -4.07
CA ALA A 40 13.28 20.16 -5.12
C ALA A 40 11.99 19.32 -5.25
N CYS A 41 12.04 18.07 -4.75
CA CYS A 41 10.89 17.17 -4.74
C CYS A 41 10.08 17.25 -3.45
N GLN A 42 10.51 18.05 -2.46
CA GLN A 42 9.75 18.22 -1.22
C GLN A 42 8.41 18.93 -1.50
N PRO A 43 7.32 18.45 -0.90
CA PRO A 43 6.02 19.11 -1.01
C PRO A 43 6.07 20.48 -0.34
N SER A 44 5.47 21.48 -0.99
CA SER A 44 5.26 22.83 -0.47
C SER A 44 3.78 23.06 -0.18
N LEU A 45 3.47 23.92 0.78
CA LEU A 45 2.11 24.38 1.06
C LEU A 45 1.50 25.19 -0.09
N PHE A 46 2.34 25.71 -0.99
CA PHE A 46 1.94 26.51 -2.14
C PHE A 46 1.85 25.71 -3.44
N ASP A 47 2.16 24.41 -3.42
CA ASP A 47 2.07 23.57 -4.61
C ASP A 47 0.60 23.43 -5.04
N THR A 48 0.34 23.62 -6.33
CA THR A 48 -0.88 23.11 -6.96
C THR A 48 -0.91 21.58 -6.91
N PRO A 49 -2.09 20.93 -7.03
CA PRO A 49 -2.17 19.47 -7.08
C PRO A 49 -1.28 18.86 -8.18
N GLN A 50 -1.17 19.51 -9.34
CA GLN A 50 -0.34 19.09 -10.47
C GLN A 50 1.16 19.15 -10.13
N GLU A 51 1.61 20.21 -9.47
CA GLU A 51 3.00 20.35 -9.02
C GLU A 51 3.35 19.30 -7.96
N ARG A 52 2.45 19.11 -6.99
CA ARG A 52 2.62 18.07 -5.95
C ARG A 52 2.72 16.68 -6.57
N TYR A 53 1.85 16.35 -7.53
CA TYR A 53 1.91 15.09 -8.26
C TYR A 53 3.24 14.94 -9.02
N ARG A 54 3.68 15.98 -9.74
CA ARG A 54 4.94 15.95 -10.50
C ARG A 54 6.14 15.64 -9.60
N LYS A 55 6.25 16.33 -8.45
CA LYS A 55 7.32 16.12 -7.46
C LYS A 55 7.28 14.72 -6.86
N LEU A 56 6.08 14.25 -6.48
CA LEU A 56 5.91 12.91 -5.91
C LEU A 56 6.25 11.83 -6.94
N ARG A 57 5.81 11.99 -8.19
CA ARG A 57 6.11 11.05 -9.28
C ARG A 57 7.61 10.86 -9.50
N GLN A 58 8.39 11.95 -9.43
CA GLN A 58 9.85 11.88 -9.52
C GLN A 58 10.44 11.08 -8.35
N THR A 59 9.96 11.31 -7.14
CA THR A 59 10.40 10.60 -5.94
C THR A 59 10.08 9.12 -5.99
N VAL A 60 8.81 8.75 -6.21
CA VAL A 60 8.37 7.34 -6.20
C VAL A 60 8.94 6.54 -7.37
N GLY A 61 9.32 7.19 -8.47
CA GLY A 61 10.00 6.55 -9.59
C GLY A 61 11.47 6.19 -9.32
N SER A 62 12.07 6.75 -8.26
CA SER A 62 13.47 6.50 -7.89
C SER A 62 13.64 5.54 -6.71
N PHE A 63 12.56 5.18 -6.03
CA PHE A 63 12.56 4.25 -4.89
C PHE A 63 11.74 2.99 -5.21
N ILE A 64 11.98 1.94 -4.43
CA ILE A 64 11.32 0.65 -4.59
C ILE A 64 10.44 0.40 -3.38
N ILE A 65 9.26 -0.20 -3.59
CA ILE A 65 8.43 -0.73 -2.51
C ILE A 65 9.09 -1.99 -1.98
N CYS A 66 9.54 -1.96 -0.71
CA CYS A 66 10.16 -3.12 -0.06
C CYS A 66 9.16 -3.97 0.72
N GLN A 67 8.02 -3.39 1.12
CA GLN A 67 6.95 -4.10 1.81
C GLN A 67 5.58 -3.53 1.45
N VAL A 68 4.58 -4.41 1.34
CA VAL A 68 3.16 -4.03 1.20
C VAL A 68 2.40 -4.65 2.36
N GLY A 69 1.82 -3.81 3.22
CA GLY A 69 0.88 -4.21 4.26
C GLY A 69 -0.53 -4.28 3.69
N VAL A 70 -1.21 -5.41 3.92
CA VAL A 70 -2.59 -5.64 3.46
C VAL A 70 -3.42 -6.14 4.63
N SER A 71 -4.51 -5.42 4.94
CA SER A 71 -5.48 -5.83 5.95
C SER A 71 -6.86 -5.95 5.31
N VAL A 72 -7.47 -7.13 5.43
CA VAL A 72 -8.80 -7.44 4.89
C VAL A 72 -9.85 -7.37 5.99
N PHE A 73 -10.99 -6.73 5.70
CA PHE A 73 -12.06 -6.54 6.67
C PHE A 73 -13.39 -7.00 6.10
N LYS A 74 -14.09 -7.82 6.88
CA LYS A 74 -15.43 -8.31 6.57
C LYS A 74 -16.31 -8.06 7.77
N LYS A 75 -17.47 -7.44 7.55
CA LYS A 75 -18.49 -7.22 8.54
C LYS A 75 -19.07 -8.57 8.97
N ASP A 76 -19.04 -8.82 10.28
CA ASP A 76 -19.76 -9.95 10.83
C ASP A 76 -21.26 -9.64 10.87
N MET A 77 -22.05 -10.44 10.17
CA MET A 77 -23.50 -10.28 10.07
C MET A 77 -24.24 -10.79 11.31
N LYS A 78 -23.57 -11.48 12.25
CA LYS A 78 -24.20 -12.07 13.44
C LYS A 78 -24.26 -11.15 14.66
N TYR A 79 -23.39 -10.13 14.76
CA TYR A 79 -23.21 -9.35 16.00
C TYR A 79 -23.77 -7.91 15.96
N ASN A 80 -24.53 -7.53 14.92
CA ASN A 80 -25.16 -6.21 14.83
C ASN A 80 -26.69 -6.30 14.90
N ARG A 81 -27.23 -6.82 16.02
CA ARG A 81 -28.61 -6.57 16.44
C ARG A 81 -28.62 -5.55 17.56
#